data_AF-A0A1A9W995-F1
#
_entry.id   AF-A0A1A9W995-F1
#
_cell.length_a   1.000
_cell.length_b   1.000
_cell.length_c   1.000
_cell.angle_alpha   90.00
_cell.angle_beta   90.00
_cell.angle_gamma   90.00
#
_symmetry.space_group_name_H-M   'P 1'
#
loop_
_entity.id
_entity.type
_entity.pdbx_description
1 polymer ?
#
loop_
_entity_poly.entity_id
_entity_poly.type
_entity_poly.pdbx_seq_one_letter_code
_entity_poly.pdbx_strand_id
1 'polypeptide(L)'
;MNSSNTHLFTSSSAAENFDDDNDLTSATVTHTSQDDLGDINQSAELQCLLQEHIDTTTFGNTTEYCLTQFDTILCWPRTPHATMALLPCLDEFQGIQYDSTQNATRFCQANGTWEKYTNYDACMHLPATVTVPEFEPIVELPTIIYYIGYTISLISLTMAILRITLLA
;
A
#
# COMPACT_ATOMS: atom_id res chain seq x y z
N MET A 1 -41.63 -47.16 -17.30
CA MET A 1 -41.99 -47.71 -15.99
C MET A 1 -42.27 -46.54 -15.04
N ASN A 2 -43.48 -46.49 -14.47
CA ASN A 2 -43.97 -45.77 -13.27
C ASN A 2 -43.34 -44.43 -12.88
N SER A 3 -44.08 -43.30 -12.91
CA SER A 3 -45.01 -42.80 -11.85
C SER A 3 -44.25 -42.39 -10.58
N SER A 4 -44.36 -41.17 -10.04
CA SER A 4 -45.60 -40.43 -9.77
C SER A 4 -45.40 -38.91 -9.67
N ASN A 5 -46.44 -38.18 -10.10
CA ASN A 5 -46.74 -36.79 -9.79
C ASN A 5 -47.01 -36.55 -8.30
N THR A 6 -46.78 -35.33 -7.83
CA THR A 6 -47.78 -34.45 -7.17
C THR A 6 -47.24 -33.02 -7.23
N HIS A 7 -47.82 -32.06 -7.97
CA HIS A 7 -49.06 -31.30 -7.67
C HIS A 7 -49.01 -30.60 -6.31
N LEU A 8 -49.46 -29.36 -6.11
CA LEU A 8 -50.16 -28.33 -6.90
C LEU A 8 -50.07 -27.06 -6.00
N PHE A 9 -49.84 -25.87 -6.58
CA PHE A 9 -50.61 -24.61 -6.39
C PHE A 9 -50.72 -24.02 -4.96
N THR A 10 -50.72 -22.73 -4.65
CA THR A 10 -51.36 -21.49 -5.16
C THR A 10 -51.11 -20.50 -3.99
N SER A 11 -51.18 -19.17 -4.04
CA SER A 11 -51.89 -18.20 -4.86
C SER A 11 -51.42 -16.81 -4.40
N SER A 12 -51.55 -15.83 -5.30
CA SER A 12 -51.53 -14.38 -5.08
C SER A 12 -52.19 -13.89 -3.79
N SER A 13 -51.73 -12.77 -3.24
CA SER A 13 -52.41 -11.47 -3.35
C SER A 13 -51.85 -10.40 -2.39
N ALA A 14 -51.93 -9.15 -2.86
CA ALA A 14 -52.17 -7.92 -2.11
C ALA A 14 -50.96 -7.18 -1.51
N ALA A 15 -50.97 -5.87 -1.83
CA ALA A 15 -50.11 -4.82 -1.33
C ALA A 15 -50.47 -4.47 0.11
N GLU A 16 -49.45 -4.13 0.90
CA GLU A 16 -49.61 -3.30 2.11
C GLU A 16 -48.50 -2.24 2.10
N ASN A 17 -48.92 -0.99 1.90
CA ASN A 17 -48.17 0.18 2.35
C ASN A 17 -48.30 0.25 3.87
N PHE A 18 -47.21 0.51 4.58
CA PHE A 18 -47.26 1.04 5.92
C PHE A 18 -46.06 1.97 6.14
N ASP A 19 -46.35 3.27 6.07
CA ASP A 19 -45.55 4.36 6.62
C ASP A 19 -45.46 4.19 8.15
N ASP A 20 -44.26 4.30 8.70
CA ASP A 20 -44.08 4.85 10.05
C ASP A 20 -42.75 5.60 10.11
N ASP A 21 -42.89 6.91 10.30
CA ASP A 21 -41.87 7.88 10.63
C ASP A 21 -41.15 7.54 11.94
N ASN A 22 -39.82 7.64 11.98
CA ASN A 22 -39.14 8.14 13.18
C ASN A 22 -37.83 8.86 12.83
N ASP A 23 -37.98 10.17 12.67
CA ASP A 23 -37.20 11.26 13.28
C ASP A 23 -35.68 11.10 13.47
N LEU A 24 -34.97 11.83 12.60
CA LEU A 24 -33.97 12.84 12.94
C LEU A 24 -32.92 12.51 14.02
N THR A 25 -31.73 12.13 13.56
CA THR A 25 -30.52 12.76 14.07
C THR A 25 -29.71 13.36 12.92
N SER A 26 -29.72 14.68 12.91
CA SER A 26 -28.77 15.55 12.22
C SER A 26 -27.34 15.18 12.61
N ALA A 27 -26.53 14.71 11.65
CA ALA A 27 -25.15 15.15 11.47
C ALA A 27 -24.53 14.48 10.23
N THR A 28 -24.22 15.33 9.24
CA THR A 28 -23.21 15.10 8.22
C THR A 28 -23.53 14.00 7.21
N VAL A 29 -24.30 14.37 6.17
CA VAL A 29 -24.07 13.80 4.84
C VAL A 29 -22.66 14.22 4.45
N THR A 30 -21.68 13.37 4.76
CA THR A 30 -20.36 13.47 4.16
C THR A 30 -20.60 13.28 2.68
N HIS A 31 -20.34 14.33 1.88
CA HIS A 31 -20.13 14.20 0.45
C HIS A 31 -18.86 13.35 0.27
N THR A 32 -18.98 12.04 0.47
CA THR A 32 -17.97 11.11 0.00
C THR A 32 -18.35 10.85 -1.43
N SER A 33 -17.69 11.59 -2.33
CA SER A 33 -17.66 11.33 -3.75
C SER A 33 -17.54 9.81 -3.96
N GLN A 34 -18.34 9.26 -4.86
CA GLN A 34 -18.27 7.86 -5.28
C GLN A 34 -16.86 7.49 -5.83
N ASP A 35 -15.99 8.48 -6.00
CA ASP A 35 -14.58 8.40 -6.37
C ASP A 35 -13.66 7.95 -5.21
N ASP A 36 -13.98 8.29 -3.94
CA ASP A 36 -13.13 7.96 -2.78
C ASP A 36 -13.28 6.48 -2.32
N LEU A 37 -14.38 5.81 -2.67
CA LEU A 37 -14.56 4.39 -2.38
C LEU A 37 -13.87 3.48 -3.41
N GLY A 38 -13.35 4.06 -4.50
CA GLY A 38 -12.46 3.38 -5.45
C GLY A 38 -11.06 3.19 -4.90
N ASP A 39 -10.51 4.23 -4.26
CA ASP A 39 -9.14 4.21 -3.71
C ASP A 39 -9.01 3.31 -2.47
N ILE A 40 -10.07 3.18 -1.68
CA ILE A 40 -10.07 2.30 -0.50
C ILE A 40 -10.01 0.82 -0.93
N ASN A 41 -10.68 0.46 -2.03
CA ASN A 41 -10.59 -0.88 -2.63
C ASN A 41 -9.27 -1.11 -3.39
N GLN A 42 -8.43 -0.10 -3.53
CA GLN A 42 -7.17 -0.14 -4.30
C GLN A 42 -5.90 -0.07 -3.41
N SER A 43 -6.03 0.01 -2.09
CA SER A 43 -4.85 -0.09 -1.22
C SER A 43 -4.49 -1.57 -0.95
N ALA A 44 -3.33 -2.01 -1.46
CA ALA A 44 -2.82 -3.37 -1.24
C ALA A 44 -2.66 -3.71 0.25
N GLU A 45 -2.37 -2.69 1.07
CA GLU A 45 -2.32 -2.79 2.52
C GLU A 45 -3.68 -3.19 3.12
N LEU A 46 -4.76 -2.49 2.79
CA LEU A 46 -6.08 -2.80 3.34
C LEU A 46 -6.53 -4.20 2.95
N GLN A 47 -6.33 -4.58 1.69
CA GLN A 47 -6.64 -5.92 1.20
C GLN A 47 -5.87 -6.99 1.98
N CYS A 48 -4.60 -6.73 2.32
CA CYS A 48 -3.80 -7.65 3.12
C CYS A 48 -4.30 -7.76 4.57
N LEU A 49 -4.61 -6.64 5.21
CA LEU A 49 -5.11 -6.63 6.59
C LEU A 49 -6.46 -7.37 6.70
N LEU A 50 -7.31 -7.23 5.69
CA LEU A 50 -8.55 -8.01 5.59
C LEU A 50 -8.25 -9.51 5.45
N GLN A 51 -7.29 -9.88 4.60
CA GLN A 51 -6.90 -11.28 4.42
C GLN A 51 -6.29 -11.88 5.69
N GLU A 52 -5.47 -11.12 6.42
CA GLU A 52 -4.93 -11.51 7.72
C GLU A 52 -6.05 -11.80 8.74
N HIS A 53 -7.09 -10.95 8.79
CA HIS A 53 -8.24 -11.16 9.66
C HIS A 53 -9.02 -12.44 9.31
N ILE A 54 -9.27 -12.67 8.02
CA ILE A 54 -9.95 -13.88 7.52
C ILE A 54 -9.14 -15.13 7.86
N ASP A 55 -7.82 -15.07 7.68
CA ASP A 55 -6.93 -16.19 7.96
C ASP A 55 -6.85 -16.49 9.46
N THR A 56 -6.81 -15.46 10.30
CA THR A 56 -6.82 -15.61 11.76
C THR A 56 -8.11 -16.23 12.25
N THR A 57 -9.27 -15.81 11.71
CA THR A 57 -10.58 -16.34 12.11
C THR A 57 -10.82 -17.78 11.64
N THR A 58 -10.30 -18.15 10.47
CA THR A 58 -10.52 -19.47 9.88
C THR A 58 -9.46 -20.49 10.32
N PHE A 59 -8.21 -20.07 10.43
CA PHE A 59 -7.05 -20.94 10.62
C PHE A 59 -6.17 -20.58 11.82
N GLY A 60 -6.53 -19.58 12.64
CA GLY A 60 -5.74 -19.18 13.82
C GLY A 60 -5.53 -20.29 14.85
N ASN A 61 -6.36 -21.34 14.83
CA ASN A 61 -6.21 -22.52 15.68
C ASN A 61 -5.33 -23.62 15.06
N THR A 62 -4.92 -23.48 13.80
CA THR A 62 -4.08 -24.46 13.09
C THR A 62 -2.60 -24.10 13.24
N THR A 63 -1.79 -25.09 13.63
CA THR A 63 -0.35 -24.91 13.89
C THR A 63 0.50 -25.39 12.73
N GLU A 64 0.01 -25.35 11.49
CA GLU A 64 0.71 -25.91 10.32
C GLU A 64 1.14 -24.83 9.32
N TYR A 65 0.68 -23.59 9.52
CA TYR A 65 0.93 -22.47 8.62
C TYR A 65 1.39 -21.23 9.40
N CYS A 66 2.20 -20.39 8.74
CA CYS A 66 2.28 -18.98 9.09
C CYS A 66 1.05 -18.28 8.47
N LEU A 67 0.38 -17.44 9.24
CA LEU A 67 -0.79 -16.68 8.77
C LEU A 67 -0.36 -15.58 7.80
N THR A 68 -1.30 -15.08 7.00
CA THR A 68 -1.03 -13.92 6.13
C THR A 68 -0.57 -12.73 6.96
N GLN A 69 0.45 -12.00 6.51
CA GLN A 69 1.03 -10.88 7.26
C GLN A 69 1.56 -9.80 6.31
N PHE A 70 1.27 -8.55 6.62
CA PHE A 70 1.77 -7.39 5.87
C PHE A 70 3.10 -6.87 6.44
N ASP A 71 4.15 -6.80 5.62
CA ASP A 71 5.48 -6.35 6.07
C ASP A 71 5.82 -4.90 5.70
N THR A 72 4.80 -4.04 5.53
CA THR A 72 4.87 -2.65 5.03
C THR A 72 5.14 -2.49 3.54
N ILE A 73 5.53 -3.57 2.85
CA ILE A 73 5.81 -3.56 1.41
C ILE A 73 4.89 -4.56 0.71
N LEU A 74 4.98 -5.84 1.07
CA LEU A 74 4.25 -6.94 0.45
C LEU A 74 3.29 -7.61 1.43
N CYS A 75 2.22 -8.18 0.88
CA CYS A 75 1.32 -9.06 1.60
C CYS A 75 1.80 -10.50 1.51
N TRP A 76 2.38 -11.03 2.59
CA TRP A 76 2.87 -12.41 2.62
C TRP A 76 1.71 -13.38 2.80
N PRO A 77 1.41 -14.26 1.83
CA PRO A 77 0.28 -15.16 1.93
C PRO A 77 0.55 -16.28 2.95
N ARG A 78 -0.52 -16.88 3.45
CA ARG A 78 -0.45 -18.09 4.28
C ARG A 78 0.49 -19.13 3.66
N THR A 79 1.51 -19.51 4.43
CA THR A 79 2.59 -20.39 3.96
C THR A 79 2.82 -21.54 4.95
N PRO A 80 3.02 -22.78 4.48
CA PRO A 80 3.28 -23.91 5.38
C PRO A 80 4.54 -23.74 6.24
N HIS A 81 4.56 -24.37 7.41
CA HIS A 81 5.72 -24.32 8.30
C HIS A 81 6.99 -24.87 7.66
N ALA A 82 8.12 -24.29 8.02
CA ALA A 82 9.45 -24.65 7.51
C ALA A 82 9.57 -24.54 5.98
N THR A 83 8.80 -23.65 5.36
CA THR A 83 8.87 -23.38 3.91
C THR A 83 9.14 -21.90 3.63
N MET A 84 9.59 -21.63 2.40
CA MET A 84 9.89 -20.29 1.91
C MET A 84 8.73 -19.79 1.06
N ALA A 85 8.19 -18.63 1.42
CA ALA A 85 7.21 -17.91 0.62
C ALA A 85 7.93 -17.16 -0.50
N LEU A 86 7.38 -17.20 -1.71
CA LEU A 86 7.86 -16.44 -2.87
C LEU A 86 6.71 -15.56 -3.38
N LEU A 87 7.01 -14.29 -3.57
CA LEU A 87 6.07 -13.32 -4.13
C LEU A 87 6.80 -12.44 -5.16
N PRO A 88 6.18 -12.09 -6.29
CA PRO A 88 6.78 -11.13 -7.22
C PRO A 88 7.02 -9.79 -6.52
N CYS A 89 8.07 -9.10 -6.94
CA CYS A 89 8.29 -7.71 -6.52
C CYS A 89 7.13 -6.82 -7.02
N LEU A 90 6.87 -5.72 -6.32
CA LEU A 90 5.89 -4.71 -6.74
C LEU A 90 6.34 -4.07 -8.06
N ASP A 91 5.38 -3.62 -8.88
CA ASP A 91 5.72 -2.82 -10.07
C ASP A 91 6.14 -1.40 -9.68
N GLU A 92 5.51 -0.83 -8.64
CA GLU A 92 5.76 0.52 -8.14
C GLU A 92 5.70 0.54 -6.60
N PHE A 93 6.67 1.18 -5.97
CA PHE A 93 6.64 1.48 -4.54
C PHE A 93 7.15 2.90 -4.31
N GLN A 94 6.31 3.74 -3.71
CA GLN A 94 6.60 5.16 -3.42
C GLN A 94 7.05 5.97 -4.65
N GLY A 95 6.48 5.70 -5.83
CA GLY A 95 6.84 6.38 -7.09
C GLY A 95 8.08 5.81 -7.79
N ILE A 96 8.70 4.76 -7.26
CA ILE A 96 9.86 4.09 -7.87
C ILE A 96 9.40 2.78 -8.50
N GLN A 97 9.75 2.57 -9.77
CA GLN A 97 9.45 1.34 -10.51
C GLN A 97 10.43 0.22 -10.16
N TYR A 98 9.93 -0.99 -9.91
CA TYR A 98 10.73 -2.19 -9.60
C TYR A 98 10.44 -3.36 -10.54
N ASP A 99 11.38 -4.29 -10.63
CA ASP A 99 11.32 -5.43 -11.55
C ASP A 99 10.43 -6.53 -10.99
N SER A 100 9.16 -6.52 -11.39
CA SER A 100 8.15 -7.53 -11.03
C SER A 100 8.39 -8.90 -11.64
N THR A 101 9.37 -9.06 -12.55
CA THR A 101 9.79 -10.39 -13.04
C THR A 101 10.58 -11.17 -11.99
N GLN A 102 11.13 -10.45 -11.01
CA GLN A 102 11.89 -11.00 -9.90
C GLN A 102 10.99 -11.27 -8.70
N ASN A 103 11.45 -12.12 -7.78
CA ASN A 103 10.67 -12.53 -6.60
C ASN A 103 11.39 -12.14 -5.31
N ALA A 104 10.63 -11.57 -4.38
CA ALA A 104 11.01 -11.46 -2.98
C ALA A 104 10.74 -12.79 -2.25
N THR A 105 11.53 -13.07 -1.22
CA THR A 105 11.37 -14.30 -0.43
C THR A 105 11.36 -14.05 1.07
N ARG A 106 10.54 -14.83 1.77
CA ARG A 106 10.46 -14.80 3.23
C ARG A 106 10.28 -16.19 3.80
N PHE A 107 10.95 -16.49 4.90
CA PHE A 107 10.90 -17.81 5.52
C PHE A 107 9.82 -17.90 6.60
N CYS A 108 9.00 -18.95 6.53
CA CYS A 108 8.05 -19.32 7.60
C CYS A 108 8.72 -20.34 8.52
N GLN A 109 8.94 -19.97 9.77
CA GLN A 109 9.57 -20.85 10.75
C GLN A 109 8.67 -22.02 11.15
N ALA A 110 9.27 -23.08 11.68
CA ALA A 110 8.54 -24.26 12.18
C ALA A 110 7.69 -24.00 13.45
N ASN A 111 7.81 -22.81 14.04
CA ASN A 111 6.98 -22.37 15.18
C ASN A 111 5.71 -21.61 14.73
N GLY A 112 5.49 -21.47 13.42
CA GLY A 112 4.38 -20.69 12.85
C GLY A 112 4.54 -19.18 12.90
N THR A 113 5.78 -18.70 13.09
CA THR A 113 6.10 -17.28 13.03
C THR A 113 6.91 -16.97 11.78
N TRP A 114 6.69 -15.78 11.24
CA TRP A 114 7.50 -15.27 10.14
C TRP A 114 8.90 -14.90 10.59
N GLU A 115 9.89 -15.13 9.73
CA GLU A 115 11.23 -14.57 9.91
C GLU A 115 11.18 -13.03 9.94
N LYS A 116 12.06 -12.43 10.74
CA LYS A 116 12.13 -10.95 10.89
C LYS A 116 12.68 -10.29 9.63
N TYR A 117 13.54 -10.99 8.91
CA TYR A 117 14.17 -10.52 7.70
C TYR A 117 13.46 -11.10 6.47
N THR A 118 13.20 -10.22 5.51
CA THR A 118 12.65 -10.54 4.19
C THR A 118 13.73 -10.24 3.16
N ASN A 119 13.97 -11.16 2.23
CA ASN A 119 14.95 -10.97 1.16
C ASN A 119 14.30 -10.27 -0.04
N TYR A 120 14.76 -9.04 -0.29
CA TYR A 120 14.38 -8.19 -1.41
C TYR A 120 15.53 -7.97 -2.40
N ASP A 121 16.61 -8.76 -2.32
CA ASP A 121 17.85 -8.53 -3.08
C ASP A 121 17.64 -8.65 -4.60
N ALA A 122 16.60 -9.37 -5.02
CA ALA A 122 16.23 -9.53 -6.41
C ALA A 122 15.37 -8.35 -6.94
N CYS A 123 14.75 -7.56 -6.06
CA CYS A 123 13.88 -6.44 -6.42
C CYS A 123 14.71 -5.18 -6.71
N MET A 124 15.23 -5.09 -7.93
CA MET A 124 15.98 -3.92 -8.41
C MET A 124 15.05 -2.89 -9.02
N HIS A 125 15.39 -1.62 -8.85
CA HIS A 125 14.68 -0.52 -9.51
C HIS A 125 14.91 -0.60 -11.02
N LEU A 126 13.85 -0.43 -11.81
CA LEU A 126 14.03 -0.26 -13.25
C LEU A 126 14.60 1.13 -13.51
N PRO A 127 15.55 1.26 -14.44
CA PRO A 127 15.88 2.57 -14.98
C PRO A 127 14.61 3.12 -15.64
N ALA A 128 14.03 4.18 -15.07
CA ALA A 128 12.91 4.88 -15.67
C ALA A 128 13.27 5.20 -17.12
N THR A 129 12.46 4.76 -18.08
CA THR A 129 12.68 5.10 -19.48
C THR A 129 12.26 6.56 -19.65
N VAL A 130 13.21 7.46 -19.42
CA VAL A 130 13.01 8.91 -19.41
C VAL A 130 12.54 9.37 -20.79
N THR A 131 11.23 9.54 -20.94
CA THR A 131 10.68 10.56 -21.83
C THR A 131 10.06 11.64 -20.96
N VAL A 132 10.76 12.78 -20.86
CA VAL A 132 10.47 14.02 -20.11
C VAL A 132 11.10 14.04 -18.70
N PRO A 133 11.84 15.12 -18.32
CA PRO A 133 12.60 15.18 -17.07
C PRO A 133 11.64 15.22 -15.89
N GLU A 134 11.64 14.16 -15.10
CA GLU A 134 11.04 14.11 -13.78
C GLU A 134 11.82 15.07 -12.87
N PHE A 135 11.20 16.21 -12.54
CA PHE A 135 11.70 17.13 -11.53
C PHE A 135 11.33 16.60 -10.13
N GLU A 136 11.91 15.48 -9.74
CA GLU A 136 12.02 15.09 -8.33
C GLU A 136 13.51 15.10 -7.99
N PRO A 137 14.01 16.29 -7.62
CA PRO A 137 14.06 16.60 -6.19
C PRO A 137 13.63 18.04 -5.88
N ILE A 138 12.45 18.19 -5.30
CA ILE A 138 11.92 19.50 -4.83
C ILE A 138 12.86 20.18 -3.81
N VAL A 139 13.82 19.44 -3.21
CA VAL A 139 14.77 19.94 -2.22
C VAL A 139 16.21 20.15 -2.71
N GLU A 140 16.65 19.58 -3.84
CA GLU A 140 18.06 19.73 -4.26
C GLU A 140 18.27 20.95 -5.16
N LEU A 141 17.28 21.33 -5.98
CA LEU A 141 17.33 22.56 -6.78
C LEU A 141 17.43 23.84 -5.93
N PRO A 142 16.64 24.05 -4.86
CA PRO A 142 16.83 25.22 -4.01
C PRO A 142 18.14 25.15 -3.20
N THR A 143 18.55 23.95 -2.80
CA THR A 143 19.80 23.73 -2.04
C THR A 143 21.04 24.10 -2.87
N ILE A 144 21.11 23.68 -4.14
CA ILE A 144 22.28 24.00 -4.99
C ILE A 144 22.38 25.51 -5.26
N ILE A 145 21.25 26.18 -5.51
CA ILE A 145 21.22 27.64 -5.71
C ILE A 145 21.63 28.36 -4.41
N TYR A 146 21.16 27.89 -3.25
CA TYR A 146 21.57 28.41 -1.94
C TYR A 146 23.08 28.31 -1.73
N TYR A 147 23.68 27.15 -1.99
CA TYR A 147 25.13 26.96 -1.86
C TYR A 147 25.92 27.86 -2.82
N ILE A 148 25.52 27.96 -4.08
CA ILE A 148 26.18 28.84 -5.05
C ILE A 148 26.12 30.30 -4.57
N GLY A 149 24.95 30.79 -4.15
CA GLY A 149 24.80 32.15 -3.64
C GLY A 149 25.66 32.43 -2.41
N TYR A 150 25.76 31.46 -1.49
CA TYR A 150 26.58 31.56 -0.30
C TYR A 150 28.08 31.63 -0.63
N THR A 151 28.56 30.80 -1.56
CA THR A 151 29.98 30.82 -1.99
C THR A 151 30.37 32.17 -2.60
N ILE A 152 29.53 32.74 -3.48
CA ILE A 152 29.79 34.05 -4.10
C ILE A 152 29.82 35.16 -3.03
N SER A 153 28.87 35.13 -2.10
CA SER A 153 28.80 36.11 -1.00
C SER A 153 30.02 36.05 -0.09
N LEU A 154 30.47 34.85 0.28
CA LEU A 154 31.68 34.66 1.08
C LEU A 154 32.94 35.15 0.35
N ILE A 155 33.08 34.87 -0.96
CA ILE A 155 34.22 35.35 -1.75
C ILE A 155 34.24 36.88 -1.80
N SER A 156 33.08 37.51 -2.00
CA SER A 156 32.98 38.97 -1.99
C SER A 156 33.35 39.58 -0.64
N LEU A 157 32.83 39.00 0.45
CA LEU A 157 33.10 39.48 1.81
C LEU A 157 34.57 39.30 2.21
N THR A 158 35.18 38.16 1.88
CA THR A 158 36.59 37.91 2.15
C THR A 158 37.49 38.91 1.43
N MET A 159 37.23 39.20 0.15
CA MET A 159 37.97 40.22 -0.60
C MET A 159 37.80 41.62 -0.02
N ALA A 160 36.59 41.98 0.41
CA ALA A 160 36.32 43.27 1.05
C ALA A 160 37.09 43.42 2.37
N ILE A 161 37.06 42.40 3.22
CA ILE A 161 37.80 42.39 4.49
C ILE A 161 39.30 42.49 4.23
N LEU A 162 39.84 41.73 3.29
CA LEU A 162 41.27 41.80 2.93
C LEU A 162 41.67 43.22 2.51
N ARG A 163 40.86 43.89 1.67
CA ARG A 163 41.12 45.27 1.26
C ARG A 163 41.07 46.24 2.44
N ILE A 164 40.09 46.10 3.33
CA ILE A 164 39.94 46.96 4.50
C ILE A 164 41.12 46.76 5.47
N THR A 165 41.52 45.52 5.76
CA THR A 165 42.64 45.22 6.67
C THR A 165 44.01 45.58 6.09
N LEU A 166 44.18 45.59 4.76
CA LEU A 166 45.45 46.01 4.13
C LEU A 166 45.61 47.53 4.01
N LEU A 167 44.53 48.30 4.19
CA LEU A 167 44.51 49.77 4.09
C LEU A 167 44.40 50.48 5.45
N ALA A 168 44.22 49.74 6.53
CA ALA A 168 44.17 50.20 7.92
C ALA A 168 45.48 49.86 8.64
#